data_AF-A0AAV5DCK4-F1
#
_entry.id   AF-A0AAV5DCK4-F1
#
_cell.length_a   1.000
_cell.length_b   1.000
_cell.length_c   1.000
_cell.angle_alpha   90.00
_cell.angle_beta   90.00
_cell.angle_gamma   90.00
#
_symmetry.space_group_name_H-M   'P 1'
#
loop_
_entity.id
_entity.type
_entity.pdbx_description
1 polymer ?
#
loop_
_entity_poly.entity_id
_entity_poly.type
_entity_poly.pdbx_seq_one_letter_code
_entity_poly.pdbx_strand_id
1 'polypeptide(L)'
;MERAWLFLLLWVAVLLSAARVVQSLPYDYSSSSECLPEPLEAHYGGGIIRNSDFSAGLKGWSSFGYGVIAEGSSASGNVFAVAVNRTRPYQSVSQKVYLQNDTHYTLSGERGRIFAEMKVSDGSADVIAVVKTNGEFIHAGGVDARSGCWTILKGGLTAAAAGPAELYFESNATVDVWVDNVSLQPFSQEEWSAHHDASIKKSRKKTVRFHAKDSAGNPVPGAQVRIEHVRNGFPLGSAMSGEILSNPAYQRWFTSRFTVTTFENEMKWYSTERVQGREDYSVPDAMMRFAKSHGISVRGHNVFWDDPNSQPAWAKWLSGDQLKRATAKRISFYENKLGSEAEASAAFYRKAHEMDNVANMFMNDYNTLEQPGDYNAIPKQVPR
;
A
#
# COMPACT_ATOMS: atom_id res chain seq x y z
N MET A 1 35.03 -46.21 -17.73
CA MET A 1 33.59 -45.92 -17.87
C MET A 1 33.00 -45.29 -16.62
N GLU A 2 33.27 -45.79 -15.41
CA GLU A 2 32.69 -45.28 -14.15
C GLU A 2 32.94 -43.80 -13.84
N ARG A 3 34.13 -43.26 -14.19
CA ARG A 3 34.44 -41.84 -13.98
C ARG A 3 33.61 -40.88 -14.83
N ALA A 4 33.19 -41.31 -16.03
CA ALA A 4 32.33 -40.50 -16.90
C ALA A 4 30.89 -40.43 -16.37
N TRP A 5 30.39 -41.52 -15.77
CA TRP A 5 29.07 -41.57 -15.13
C TRP A 5 29.00 -40.72 -13.87
N LEU A 6 30.05 -40.71 -13.05
CA LEU A 6 30.15 -39.83 -11.87
C LEU A 6 30.17 -38.35 -12.26
N PHE A 7 30.88 -37.97 -13.32
CA PHE A 7 30.86 -36.60 -13.84
C PHE A 7 29.49 -36.21 -14.42
N LEU A 8 28.81 -37.12 -15.12
CA LEU A 8 27.48 -36.88 -15.66
C LEU A 8 26.43 -36.70 -14.54
N LEU A 9 26.48 -37.53 -13.49
CA LEU A 9 25.59 -37.44 -12.33
C LEU A 9 25.84 -36.17 -11.51
N LEU A 10 27.09 -35.74 -11.35
CA LEU A 10 27.42 -34.46 -10.73
C LEU A 10 26.92 -33.28 -11.55
N TRP A 11 27.03 -33.33 -12.88
CA TRP A 11 26.49 -32.30 -13.77
C TRP A 11 24.96 -32.25 -13.76
N VAL A 12 24.28 -33.40 -13.73
CA VAL A 12 22.81 -33.47 -13.60
C VAL A 12 22.36 -32.96 -12.23
N ALA A 13 23.10 -33.26 -11.15
CA ALA A 13 22.82 -32.72 -9.82
C ALA A 13 23.06 -31.20 -9.73
N VAL A 14 24.10 -30.68 -10.39
CA VAL A 14 24.38 -29.24 -10.50
C VAL A 14 23.31 -28.54 -11.36
N LEU A 15 22.83 -29.16 -12.44
CA LEU A 15 21.74 -28.62 -13.26
C LEU A 15 20.38 -28.66 -12.53
N LEU A 16 20.13 -29.70 -11.71
CA LEU A 16 18.92 -29.82 -10.88
C LEU A 16 18.93 -28.88 -9.66
N SER A 17 20.12 -28.49 -9.17
CA SER A 17 20.27 -27.51 -8.08
C SER A 17 20.35 -26.06 -8.58
N ALA A 18 20.84 -25.83 -9.80
CA ALA A 18 20.90 -24.51 -10.44
C ALA A 18 19.58 -24.06 -11.09
N ALA A 19 18.56 -24.90 -11.10
CA ALA A 19 17.25 -24.60 -11.67
C ALA A 19 16.09 -24.97 -10.74
N ARG A 20 16.19 -24.66 -9.44
CA ARG A 20 14.97 -24.33 -8.69
C ARG A 20 14.53 -22.93 -9.11
N VAL A 21 13.97 -22.84 -10.33
CA VAL A 21 13.19 -21.67 -10.72
C VAL A 21 11.97 -21.71 -9.81
N VAL A 22 12.02 -20.97 -8.71
CA VAL A 22 10.83 -20.74 -7.88
C VAL A 22 9.83 -20.05 -8.80
N GLN A 23 8.73 -20.75 -9.09
CA GLN A 23 7.70 -20.22 -9.95
C GLN A 23 7.05 -19.05 -9.22
N SER A 24 7.07 -17.87 -9.84
CA SER A 24 6.43 -16.70 -9.25
C SER A 24 4.93 -16.98 -9.11
N LEU A 25 4.41 -16.92 -7.89
CA LEU A 25 2.98 -16.86 -7.67
C LEU A 25 2.50 -15.45 -8.05
N PRO A 26 1.45 -15.31 -8.88
CA PRO A 26 0.91 -14.00 -9.22
C PRO A 26 0.28 -13.37 -7.97
N TYR A 27 0.73 -12.17 -7.63
CA TYR A 27 0.14 -11.28 -6.64
C TYR A 27 -0.70 -10.22 -7.35
N ASP A 28 -1.89 -9.96 -6.82
CA ASP A 28 -2.78 -8.94 -7.36
C ASP A 28 -2.79 -7.66 -6.51
N TYR A 29 -2.56 -6.52 -7.18
CA TYR A 29 -2.42 -5.21 -6.58
C TYR A 29 -3.72 -4.38 -6.50
N SER A 30 -4.79 -4.79 -7.18
CA SER A 30 -6.03 -3.99 -7.33
C SER A 30 -6.83 -3.92 -6.02
N SER A 31 -7.48 -2.80 -5.72
CA SER A 31 -8.33 -2.60 -4.53
C SER A 31 -9.62 -1.89 -4.91
N SER A 32 -10.75 -2.27 -4.32
CA SER A 32 -12.03 -1.62 -4.57
C SER A 32 -12.73 -1.27 -3.25
N SER A 33 -13.30 -0.06 -3.19
CA SER A 33 -14.24 0.36 -2.15
C SER A 33 -15.69 0.33 -2.67
N GLU A 34 -15.93 -0.38 -3.77
CA GLU A 34 -17.27 -0.54 -4.34
C GLU A 34 -18.16 -1.33 -3.40
N CYS A 35 -19.41 -0.90 -3.33
CA CYS A 35 -20.49 -1.50 -2.57
C CYS A 35 -21.14 -2.56 -3.46
N LEU A 36 -20.91 -3.84 -3.17
CA LEU A 36 -21.33 -4.96 -4.01
C LEU A 36 -22.65 -5.57 -3.52
N PRO A 37 -23.55 -5.98 -4.42
CA PRO A 37 -24.80 -6.64 -4.04
C PRO A 37 -24.57 -8.07 -3.53
N GLU A 38 -23.57 -8.75 -4.06
CA GLU A 38 -23.16 -10.11 -3.71
C GLU A 38 -21.63 -10.17 -3.60
N PRO A 39 -21.09 -11.08 -2.79
CA PRO A 39 -19.66 -11.18 -2.61
C PRO A 39 -18.98 -11.85 -3.79
N LEU A 40 -17.72 -11.49 -4.03
CA LEU A 40 -16.85 -12.15 -5.00
C LEU A 40 -16.28 -13.45 -4.44
N GLU A 41 -15.88 -14.35 -5.34
CA GLU A 41 -15.28 -15.63 -4.98
C GLU A 41 -14.00 -15.49 -4.13
N ALA A 42 -13.80 -16.43 -3.19
CA ALA A 42 -12.60 -16.48 -2.37
C ALA A 42 -11.32 -16.60 -3.21
N HIS A 43 -10.44 -15.64 -3.06
CA HIS A 43 -9.20 -15.62 -3.83
C HIS A 43 -8.20 -16.68 -3.39
N TYR A 44 -7.37 -17.13 -4.33
CA TYR A 44 -6.44 -18.25 -4.15
C TYR A 44 -7.11 -19.51 -3.57
N GLY A 45 -8.43 -19.67 -3.80
CA GLY A 45 -9.20 -20.77 -3.21
C GLY A 45 -9.22 -20.75 -1.67
N GLY A 46 -9.06 -19.57 -1.04
CA GLY A 46 -8.99 -19.40 0.41
C GLY A 46 -7.58 -19.51 1.02
N GLY A 47 -6.57 -19.92 0.24
CA GLY A 47 -5.21 -20.14 0.75
C GLY A 47 -5.19 -21.22 1.85
N ILE A 48 -4.75 -20.87 3.06
CA ILE A 48 -4.79 -21.81 4.20
C ILE A 48 -6.12 -21.82 4.97
N ILE A 49 -7.08 -20.96 4.59
CA ILE A 49 -8.43 -20.96 5.17
C ILE A 49 -9.20 -22.16 4.63
N ARG A 50 -9.88 -22.86 5.53
CA ARG A 50 -10.79 -23.95 5.23
C ARG A 50 -12.21 -23.43 5.12
N ASN A 51 -12.96 -23.93 4.14
CA ASN A 51 -14.36 -23.54 3.94
C ASN A 51 -14.51 -22.01 3.87
N SER A 52 -13.69 -21.39 3.01
CA SER A 52 -13.53 -19.94 2.89
C SER A 52 -14.79 -19.25 2.39
N ASP A 53 -15.55 -19.92 1.54
CA ASP A 53 -16.80 -19.47 0.91
C ASP A 53 -18.06 -19.90 1.68
N PHE A 54 -17.89 -20.52 2.85
CA PHE A 54 -18.98 -21.05 3.69
C PHE A 54 -19.95 -21.99 2.96
N SER A 55 -19.55 -22.61 1.84
CA SER A 55 -20.36 -23.56 1.09
C SER A 55 -20.72 -24.82 1.90
N ALA A 56 -19.91 -25.15 2.91
CA ALA A 56 -20.20 -26.19 3.90
C ALA A 56 -20.77 -25.64 5.22
N GLY A 57 -21.42 -24.47 5.17
CA GLY A 57 -21.94 -23.75 6.32
C GLY A 57 -20.84 -23.24 7.25
N LEU A 58 -21.06 -23.31 8.56
CA LEU A 58 -20.08 -22.88 9.57
C LEU A 58 -18.98 -23.92 9.88
N LYS A 59 -18.87 -25.00 9.10
CA LYS A 59 -17.89 -26.07 9.37
C LYS A 59 -16.46 -25.53 9.31
N GLY A 60 -15.69 -25.73 10.38
CA GLY A 60 -14.31 -25.25 10.50
C GLY A 60 -14.18 -23.82 11.00
N TRP A 61 -15.29 -23.10 11.18
CA TRP A 61 -15.36 -21.79 11.79
C TRP A 61 -15.87 -21.87 13.24
N SER A 62 -15.54 -20.87 14.05
CA SER A 62 -15.94 -20.79 15.46
C SER A 62 -16.28 -19.37 15.84
N SER A 63 -16.94 -19.16 16.97
CA SER A 63 -17.10 -17.81 17.52
C SER A 63 -15.86 -17.41 18.32
N PHE A 64 -15.45 -16.17 18.15
CA PHE A 64 -14.43 -15.52 18.95
C PHE A 64 -15.04 -14.70 20.08
N GLY A 65 -14.37 -14.65 21.24
CA GLY A 65 -14.75 -13.77 22.35
C GLY A 65 -16.11 -14.10 22.98
N TYR A 66 -16.51 -15.37 22.98
CA TYR A 66 -17.83 -15.84 23.46
C TYR A 66 -19.02 -15.18 22.74
N GLY A 67 -18.82 -14.78 21.48
CA GLY A 67 -19.90 -14.30 20.62
C GLY A 67 -20.80 -15.43 20.11
N VAL A 68 -21.88 -15.05 19.44
CA VAL A 68 -22.77 -15.96 18.72
C VAL A 68 -22.52 -15.80 17.23
N ILE A 69 -22.39 -16.92 16.51
CA ILE A 69 -22.30 -16.92 15.05
C ILE A 69 -23.48 -17.71 14.47
N ALA A 70 -23.97 -17.26 13.33
CA ALA A 70 -25.05 -17.88 12.58
C ALA A 70 -24.66 -17.99 11.10
N GLU A 71 -25.26 -18.95 10.42
CA GLU A 71 -25.21 -19.04 8.97
C GLU A 71 -26.30 -18.14 8.39
N GLY A 72 -25.97 -17.43 7.32
CA GLY A 72 -26.94 -16.69 6.51
C GLY A 72 -26.81 -17.06 5.04
N SER A 73 -27.84 -16.73 4.26
CA SER A 73 -27.83 -16.91 2.83
C SER A 73 -28.39 -15.69 2.11
N SER A 74 -27.89 -15.43 0.90
CA SER A 74 -28.39 -14.35 0.05
C SER A 74 -29.46 -14.86 -0.91
N ALA A 75 -30.10 -13.94 -1.63
CA ALA A 75 -31.10 -14.28 -2.64
C ALA A 75 -30.51 -15.07 -3.82
N SER A 76 -29.19 -14.96 -4.07
CA SER A 76 -28.48 -15.72 -5.09
C SER A 76 -28.17 -17.16 -4.67
N GLY A 77 -28.41 -17.52 -3.40
CA GLY A 77 -28.06 -18.82 -2.83
C GLY A 77 -26.64 -18.88 -2.26
N ASN A 78 -25.91 -17.77 -2.26
CA ASN A 78 -24.62 -17.67 -1.58
C ASN A 78 -24.78 -17.81 -0.06
N VAL A 79 -23.87 -18.51 0.59
CA VAL A 79 -23.90 -18.80 2.04
C VAL A 79 -22.74 -18.06 2.71
N PHE A 80 -22.96 -17.52 3.90
CA PHE A 80 -21.96 -16.73 4.62
C PHE A 80 -22.15 -16.88 6.13
N ALA A 81 -21.14 -16.44 6.90
CA ALA A 81 -21.24 -16.40 8.36
C ALA A 81 -21.62 -15.00 8.85
N VAL A 82 -22.35 -14.95 9.96
CA VAL A 82 -22.74 -13.70 10.63
C VAL A 82 -22.41 -13.80 12.11
N ALA A 83 -21.62 -12.87 12.62
CA ALA A 83 -21.50 -12.64 14.05
C ALA A 83 -22.67 -11.79 14.52
N VAL A 84 -23.58 -12.39 15.28
CA VAL A 84 -24.87 -11.80 15.66
C VAL A 84 -24.90 -11.40 17.14
N ASN A 85 -25.74 -10.42 17.48
CA ASN A 85 -25.97 -9.95 18.85
C ASN A 85 -24.67 -9.60 19.58
N ARG A 86 -23.75 -8.94 18.88
CA ARG A 86 -22.43 -8.61 19.41
C ARG A 86 -22.59 -7.60 20.56
N THR A 87 -21.89 -7.87 21.66
CA THR A 87 -21.84 -6.99 22.85
C THR A 87 -20.45 -6.40 23.08
N ARG A 88 -19.46 -6.87 22.31
CA ARG A 88 -18.06 -6.44 22.36
C ARG A 88 -17.51 -6.24 20.95
N PRO A 89 -16.67 -5.20 20.74
CA PRO A 89 -15.96 -4.92 19.48
C PRO A 89 -15.22 -6.10 18.83
N TYR A 90 -14.74 -7.06 19.61
CA TYR A 90 -13.94 -8.19 19.11
C TYR A 90 -14.74 -9.48 18.88
N GLN A 91 -16.01 -9.55 19.28
CA GLN A 91 -16.81 -10.76 19.07
C GLN A 91 -17.05 -10.94 17.58
N SER A 92 -16.63 -12.06 16.99
CA SER A 92 -16.80 -12.31 15.56
C SER A 92 -16.67 -13.79 15.21
N VAL A 93 -16.67 -14.12 13.92
CA VAL A 93 -16.24 -15.41 13.40
C VAL A 93 -14.72 -15.52 13.51
N SER A 94 -14.22 -16.72 13.78
CA SER A 94 -12.80 -17.03 13.77
C SER A 94 -12.47 -18.37 13.15
N GLN A 95 -11.22 -18.48 12.71
CA GLN A 95 -10.63 -19.75 12.29
C GLN A 95 -9.20 -19.87 12.82
N LYS A 96 -8.91 -21.01 13.44
CA LYS A 96 -7.55 -21.37 13.85
C LYS A 96 -6.74 -21.84 12.65
N VAL A 97 -5.56 -21.28 12.50
CA VAL A 97 -4.62 -21.54 11.41
C VAL A 97 -3.23 -21.83 11.98
N TYR A 98 -2.31 -22.27 11.13
CA TYR A 98 -0.92 -22.49 11.51
C TYR A 98 -0.02 -21.68 10.59
N LEU A 99 0.70 -20.71 11.15
CA LEU A 99 1.63 -19.85 10.42
C LEU A 99 2.98 -20.55 10.27
N GLN A 100 3.65 -20.24 9.17
CA GLN A 100 4.97 -20.70 8.80
C GLN A 100 5.99 -19.62 9.14
N ASN A 101 7.21 -20.06 9.41
CA ASN A 101 8.31 -19.17 9.80
C ASN A 101 8.74 -18.32 8.61
N ASP A 102 9.04 -17.04 8.86
CA ASP A 102 9.57 -16.10 7.87
C ASP A 102 8.79 -16.10 6.56
N THR A 103 7.46 -16.11 6.70
CA THR A 103 6.53 -16.25 5.56
C THR A 103 5.64 -15.02 5.48
N HIS A 104 5.54 -14.47 4.28
CA HIS A 104 4.61 -13.40 3.98
C HIS A 104 3.22 -14.00 3.82
N TYR A 105 2.29 -13.55 4.62
CA TYR A 105 0.89 -13.90 4.49
C TYR A 105 0.19 -12.72 3.84
N THR A 106 -0.02 -12.87 2.55
CA THR A 106 -1.00 -12.05 1.88
C THR A 106 -2.31 -12.81 1.94
N LEU A 107 -3.05 -12.50 2.96
CA LEU A 107 -4.28 -11.79 2.73
C LEU A 107 -4.23 -11.06 1.36
N SER A 108 -4.59 -11.65 0.19
CA SER A 108 -4.56 -11.04 -1.17
C SER A 108 -5.12 -11.97 -2.27
N GLY A 109 -5.10 -11.58 -3.55
CA GLY A 109 -5.60 -12.26 -4.78
C GLY A 109 -6.50 -11.40 -5.68
N GLU A 110 -6.68 -11.66 -6.97
CA GLU A 110 -7.29 -10.72 -7.97
C GLU A 110 -8.30 -9.61 -7.51
N ARG A 111 -7.82 -8.50 -6.95
CA ARG A 111 -8.39 -7.62 -5.88
C ARG A 111 -7.67 -7.73 -4.52
N GLY A 112 -6.35 -7.87 -4.53
CA GLY A 112 -5.71 -8.68 -3.51
C GLY A 112 -5.27 -8.00 -2.24
N ARG A 113 -6.12 -8.08 -1.19
CA ARG A 113 -5.67 -8.21 0.20
C ARG A 113 -6.51 -9.28 0.94
N ILE A 114 -6.53 -9.43 2.29
CA ILE A 114 -7.41 -10.44 2.97
C ILE A 114 -8.71 -10.36 2.25
N PHE A 115 -9.17 -11.42 1.60
CA PHE A 115 -10.55 -11.39 1.18
C PHE A 115 -11.31 -11.74 2.41
N ALA A 116 -12.15 -10.81 2.81
CA ALA A 116 -13.23 -11.09 3.71
C ALA A 116 -14.26 -10.05 3.30
N GLU A 117 -15.30 -10.51 2.65
CA GLU A 117 -16.39 -9.66 2.25
C GLU A 117 -17.15 -9.31 3.53
N MET A 118 -17.28 -8.03 3.81
CA MET A 118 -17.87 -7.52 5.04
C MET A 118 -19.14 -6.74 4.75
N LYS A 119 -20.18 -7.04 5.50
CA LYS A 119 -21.39 -6.24 5.61
C LYS A 119 -21.70 -6.03 7.08
N VAL A 120 -22.33 -4.91 7.43
CA VAL A 120 -22.81 -4.64 8.79
C VAL A 120 -24.32 -4.46 8.82
N SER A 121 -24.92 -4.60 10.00
CA SER A 121 -26.38 -4.54 10.16
C SER A 121 -26.90 -3.13 9.96
N ASP A 122 -26.20 -2.14 10.49
CA ASP A 122 -26.64 -0.75 10.53
C ASP A 122 -25.49 0.22 10.24
N GLY A 123 -25.82 1.30 9.53
CA GLY A 123 -24.91 2.38 9.21
C GLY A 123 -23.61 1.94 8.52
N SER A 124 -22.49 2.32 9.12
CA SER A 124 -21.15 1.96 8.65
C SER A 124 -20.22 1.77 9.84
N ALA A 125 -19.33 0.79 9.77
CA ALA A 125 -18.39 0.49 10.84
C ALA A 125 -17.02 0.10 10.26
N ASP A 126 -15.97 0.45 10.99
CA ASP A 126 -14.64 -0.03 10.66
C ASP A 126 -14.57 -1.50 11.08
N VAL A 127 -14.06 -2.35 10.18
CA VAL A 127 -13.82 -3.77 10.45
C VAL A 127 -12.35 -4.07 10.17
N ILE A 128 -11.68 -4.70 11.12
CA ILE A 128 -10.25 -5.02 11.08
C ILE A 128 -10.10 -6.53 11.18
N ALA A 129 -9.28 -7.12 10.32
CA ALA A 129 -8.85 -8.50 10.50
C ALA A 129 -7.67 -8.57 11.45
N VAL A 130 -7.75 -9.48 12.42
CA VAL A 130 -6.72 -9.67 13.44
C VAL A 130 -6.27 -11.11 13.44
N VAL A 131 -4.96 -11.31 13.37
CA VAL A 131 -4.32 -12.63 13.53
C VAL A 131 -3.69 -12.68 14.91
N LYS A 132 -4.33 -13.42 15.81
CA LYS A 132 -3.83 -13.64 17.18
C LYS A 132 -2.80 -14.76 17.18
N THR A 133 -1.60 -14.47 17.65
CA THR A 133 -0.53 -15.46 17.85
C THR A 133 -0.25 -15.63 19.35
N ASN A 134 0.79 -16.38 19.72
CA ASN A 134 1.18 -16.53 21.13
C ASN A 134 1.88 -15.25 21.63
N GLY A 135 1.08 -14.30 22.13
CA GLY A 135 1.56 -13.07 22.77
C GLY A 135 1.30 -11.79 21.97
N GLU A 136 0.80 -11.87 20.74
CA GLU A 136 0.57 -10.70 19.88
C GLU A 136 -0.78 -10.76 19.16
N PHE A 137 -1.30 -9.57 18.87
CA PHE A 137 -2.49 -9.34 18.05
C PHE A 137 -2.07 -8.57 16.81
N ILE A 138 -1.92 -9.28 15.71
CA ILE A 138 -1.38 -8.72 14.47
C ILE A 138 -2.54 -8.16 13.66
N HIS A 139 -2.61 -6.84 13.51
CA HIS A 139 -3.71 -6.19 12.79
C HIS A 139 -3.40 -6.22 11.31
N ALA A 140 -4.06 -7.12 10.61
CA ALA A 140 -3.64 -7.58 9.31
C ALA A 140 -4.47 -6.95 8.18
N GLY A 141 -5.22 -5.88 8.43
CA GLY A 141 -5.99 -5.15 7.41
C GLY A 141 -7.32 -4.63 7.90
N GLY A 142 -7.89 -3.65 7.21
CA GLY A 142 -9.19 -3.09 7.59
C GLY A 142 -10.01 -2.52 6.44
N VAL A 143 -11.28 -2.25 6.72
CA VAL A 143 -12.27 -1.72 5.78
C VAL A 143 -13.35 -0.88 6.48
N ASP A 144 -13.89 0.13 5.80
CA ASP A 144 -15.16 0.78 6.17
C ASP A 144 -16.32 -0.04 5.59
N ALA A 145 -16.88 -0.97 6.37
CA ALA A 145 -18.01 -1.80 5.97
C ALA A 145 -19.33 -1.04 6.15
N ARG A 146 -20.29 -1.28 5.24
CA ARG A 146 -21.56 -0.55 5.21
C ARG A 146 -22.76 -1.48 5.26
N SER A 147 -23.86 -1.01 5.83
CA SER A 147 -25.11 -1.73 5.75
C SER A 147 -25.64 -1.75 4.31
N GLY A 148 -26.29 -2.86 3.96
CA GLY A 148 -26.92 -3.05 2.66
C GLY A 148 -26.02 -3.63 1.55
N CYS A 149 -24.70 -3.67 1.71
CA CYS A 149 -23.81 -4.23 0.69
C CYS A 149 -22.54 -4.85 1.24
N TRP A 150 -21.87 -5.63 0.40
CA TRP A 150 -20.59 -6.21 0.69
C TRP A 150 -19.45 -5.28 0.29
N THR A 151 -18.43 -5.21 1.15
CA THR A 151 -17.20 -4.45 0.93
C THR A 151 -16.00 -5.34 1.18
N ILE A 152 -14.94 -5.15 0.40
CA ILE A 152 -13.74 -5.98 0.44
C ILE A 152 -12.83 -5.53 1.59
N LEU A 153 -12.56 -6.42 2.56
CA LEU A 153 -11.46 -6.24 3.52
C LEU A 153 -10.09 -6.41 2.85
N LYS A 154 -9.08 -5.78 3.43
CA LYS A 154 -7.96 -5.11 2.76
C LYS A 154 -6.56 -5.11 3.45
N GLY A 155 -5.87 -6.19 3.88
CA GLY A 155 -4.48 -6.05 4.42
C GLY A 155 -3.56 -7.27 4.33
N GLY A 156 -2.42 -7.33 5.05
CA GLY A 156 -1.38 -8.38 5.00
C GLY A 156 -0.67 -8.57 6.35
N LEU A 157 0.09 -9.67 6.53
CA LEU A 157 1.06 -9.79 7.62
C LEU A 157 2.33 -10.56 7.21
N THR A 158 3.39 -10.42 7.99
CA THR A 158 4.57 -11.30 7.91
C THR A 158 4.72 -12.03 9.23
N ALA A 159 4.74 -13.35 9.19
CA ALA A 159 4.92 -14.16 10.40
C ALA A 159 6.41 -14.32 10.68
N ALA A 160 6.89 -13.73 11.77
CA ALA A 160 8.29 -13.84 12.19
C ALA A 160 8.67 -15.23 12.71
N ALA A 161 7.68 -16.04 13.13
CA ALA A 161 7.86 -17.38 13.65
C ALA A 161 6.72 -18.29 13.23
N ALA A 162 7.01 -19.59 13.08
CA ALA A 162 5.98 -20.60 12.88
C ALA A 162 5.20 -20.86 14.17
N GLY A 163 3.88 -21.07 14.05
CA GLY A 163 3.08 -21.41 15.22
C GLY A 163 1.56 -21.34 15.00
N PRO A 164 0.78 -21.81 15.99
CA PRO A 164 -0.67 -21.67 15.94
C PRO A 164 -1.08 -20.21 16.01
N ALA A 165 -2.09 -19.84 15.22
CA ALA A 165 -2.72 -18.54 15.24
C ALA A 165 -4.24 -18.65 15.08
N GLU A 166 -4.96 -17.58 15.37
CA GLU A 166 -6.39 -17.49 15.17
C GLU A 166 -6.73 -16.19 14.44
N LEU A 167 -7.30 -16.32 13.23
CA LEU A 167 -7.83 -15.19 12.46
C LEU A 167 -9.25 -14.89 12.96
N TYR A 168 -9.53 -13.63 13.27
CA TYR A 168 -10.85 -13.13 13.61
C TYR A 168 -11.00 -11.67 13.16
N PHE A 169 -12.19 -11.10 13.34
CA PHE A 169 -12.47 -9.73 12.91
C PHE A 169 -12.95 -8.87 14.08
N GLU A 170 -12.40 -7.67 14.21
CA GLU A 170 -12.83 -6.66 15.17
C GLU A 170 -13.57 -5.54 14.47
N SER A 171 -14.46 -4.86 15.17
CA SER A 171 -15.12 -3.66 14.64
C SER A 171 -15.14 -2.56 15.69
N ASN A 172 -15.05 -1.31 15.25
CA ASN A 172 -15.20 -0.15 16.14
C ASN A 172 -16.61 0.00 16.74
N ALA A 173 -17.57 -0.82 16.29
CA ALA A 173 -18.93 -0.88 16.79
C ALA A 173 -19.34 -2.32 17.16
N THR A 174 -20.47 -2.45 17.85
CA THR A 174 -21.09 -3.74 18.19
C THR A 174 -22.20 -4.14 17.22
N VAL A 175 -22.19 -3.59 16.00
CA VAL A 175 -23.09 -4.00 14.91
C VAL A 175 -22.77 -5.42 14.48
N ASP A 176 -23.76 -6.21 14.13
CA ASP A 176 -23.53 -7.54 13.53
C ASP A 176 -22.56 -7.45 12.33
N VAL A 177 -21.73 -8.46 12.15
CA VAL A 177 -20.70 -8.51 11.10
C VAL A 177 -20.88 -9.76 10.27
N TRP A 178 -21.14 -9.57 8.98
CA TRP A 178 -21.23 -10.62 7.97
C TRP A 178 -19.85 -10.83 7.37
N VAL A 179 -19.46 -12.07 7.18
CA VAL A 179 -18.15 -12.46 6.65
C VAL A 179 -18.33 -13.53 5.59
N ASP A 180 -17.69 -13.33 4.46
CA ASP A 180 -17.64 -14.30 3.38
C ASP A 180 -16.30 -14.33 2.65
N ASN A 181 -16.04 -15.40 1.90
CA ASN A 181 -14.96 -15.58 0.96
C ASN A 181 -13.56 -15.30 1.54
N VAL A 182 -13.27 -15.91 2.69
CA VAL A 182 -12.07 -15.58 3.47
C VAL A 182 -10.79 -16.17 2.90
N SER A 183 -9.75 -15.36 2.64
CA SER A 183 -8.46 -15.85 2.11
C SER A 183 -7.23 -15.38 2.89
N LEU A 184 -6.34 -16.33 3.16
CA LEU A 184 -5.03 -16.14 3.81
C LEU A 184 -3.99 -16.96 3.04
N GLN A 185 -3.32 -16.35 2.07
CA GLN A 185 -2.35 -17.02 1.20
C GLN A 185 -0.90 -16.79 1.70
N PRO A 186 -0.14 -17.86 1.97
CA PRO A 186 1.30 -17.76 2.23
C PRO A 186 2.08 -17.55 0.92
N PHE A 187 3.13 -16.75 1.02
CA PHE A 187 4.17 -16.54 0.04
C PHE A 187 5.52 -16.68 0.75
N SER A 188 6.36 -17.59 0.27
CA SER A 188 7.75 -17.64 0.75
C SER A 188 8.50 -16.38 0.33
N GLN A 189 9.61 -16.07 1.00
CA GLN A 189 10.50 -14.97 0.60
C GLN A 189 10.97 -15.12 -0.85
N GLU A 190 11.23 -16.35 -1.29
CA GLU A 190 11.63 -16.66 -2.66
C GLU A 190 10.49 -16.44 -3.65
N GLU A 191 9.26 -16.85 -3.34
CA GLU A 191 8.09 -16.62 -4.19
C GLU A 191 7.79 -15.13 -4.31
N TRP A 192 7.89 -14.39 -3.22
CA TRP A 192 7.73 -12.94 -3.19
C TRP A 192 8.81 -12.23 -4.01
N SER A 193 10.07 -12.65 -3.87
CA SER A 193 11.20 -12.12 -4.65
C SER A 193 11.05 -12.45 -6.13
N ALA A 194 10.65 -13.67 -6.48
CA ALA A 194 10.38 -14.08 -7.86
C ALA A 194 9.22 -13.28 -8.47
N HIS A 195 8.17 -13.00 -7.69
CA HIS A 195 7.08 -12.12 -8.11
C HIS A 195 7.58 -10.70 -8.40
N HIS A 196 8.42 -10.13 -7.54
CA HIS A 196 9.02 -8.82 -7.73
C HIS A 196 9.85 -8.78 -9.04
N ASP A 197 10.71 -9.76 -9.26
CA ASP A 197 11.52 -9.87 -10.48
C ASP A 197 10.66 -9.97 -11.75
N ALA A 198 9.58 -10.76 -11.70
CA ALA A 198 8.62 -10.88 -12.79
C ALA A 198 7.93 -9.54 -13.07
N SER A 199 7.52 -8.81 -12.02
CA SER A 199 6.90 -7.49 -12.13
C SER A 199 7.87 -6.43 -12.70
N ILE A 200 9.15 -6.43 -12.28
CA ILE A 200 10.19 -5.59 -12.88
C ILE A 200 10.37 -5.95 -14.36
N LYS A 201 10.46 -7.24 -14.69
CA LYS A 201 10.65 -7.69 -16.07
C LYS A 201 9.49 -7.26 -16.97
N LYS A 202 8.26 -7.36 -16.48
CA LYS A 202 7.04 -6.96 -17.19
C LYS A 202 6.94 -5.43 -17.35
N SER A 203 7.19 -4.68 -16.28
CA SER A 203 6.84 -3.26 -16.22
C SER A 203 8.00 -2.31 -16.52
N ARG A 204 9.25 -2.77 -16.34
CA ARG A 204 10.46 -1.92 -16.38
C ARG A 204 11.55 -2.43 -17.32
N LYS A 205 11.41 -3.61 -17.93
CA LYS A 205 12.35 -4.14 -18.93
C LYS A 205 11.67 -4.30 -20.29
N LYS A 206 12.46 -4.15 -21.36
CA LYS A 206 12.03 -4.40 -22.74
C LYS A 206 13.16 -5.06 -23.51
N THR A 207 12.82 -5.99 -24.40
CA THR A 207 13.80 -6.59 -25.32
C THR A 207 14.16 -5.57 -26.40
N VAL A 208 15.45 -5.29 -26.55
CA VAL A 208 15.99 -4.39 -27.58
C VAL A 208 16.87 -5.20 -28.52
N ARG A 209 16.77 -4.93 -29.82
CA ARG A 209 17.61 -5.54 -30.85
C ARG A 209 18.44 -4.44 -31.53
N PHE A 210 19.75 -4.64 -31.61
CA PHE A 210 20.68 -3.70 -32.25
C PHE A 210 21.08 -4.23 -33.62
N HIS A 211 21.00 -3.38 -34.65
CA HIS A 211 21.52 -3.68 -36.00
C HIS A 211 22.65 -2.72 -36.29
N ALA A 212 23.90 -3.19 -36.24
CA ALA A 212 25.06 -2.41 -36.63
C ALA A 212 25.20 -2.43 -38.16
N LYS A 213 25.33 -1.25 -38.77
CA LYS A 213 25.52 -1.08 -40.21
C LYS A 213 26.71 -0.15 -40.50
N ASP A 214 27.40 -0.40 -41.61
CA ASP A 214 28.43 0.51 -42.12
C ASP A 214 27.81 1.73 -42.83
N SER A 215 28.65 2.63 -43.35
CA SER A 215 28.21 3.82 -44.09
C SER A 215 27.49 3.50 -45.41
N ALA A 216 27.63 2.28 -45.94
CA ALA A 216 26.94 1.80 -47.14
C ALA A 216 25.62 1.06 -46.80
N GLY A 217 25.31 0.89 -45.52
CA GLY A 217 24.10 0.21 -45.04
C GLY A 217 24.22 -1.31 -44.88
N ASN A 218 25.41 -1.89 -45.07
CA ASN A 218 25.64 -3.33 -44.91
C ASN A 218 25.76 -3.71 -43.42
N PRO A 219 25.27 -4.89 -43.00
CA PRO A 219 25.45 -5.37 -41.63
C PRO A 219 26.93 -5.49 -41.25
N VAL A 220 27.28 -5.17 -40.01
CA VAL A 220 28.64 -5.36 -39.46
C VAL A 220 28.65 -6.59 -38.54
N PRO A 221 29.15 -7.77 -38.99
CA PRO A 221 29.20 -8.97 -38.17
C PRO A 221 30.18 -8.80 -37.00
N GLY A 222 29.81 -9.30 -35.82
CA GLY A 222 30.68 -9.26 -34.64
C GLY A 222 30.92 -7.85 -34.06
N ALA A 223 30.10 -6.86 -34.43
CA ALA A 223 30.19 -5.51 -33.88
C ALA A 223 30.15 -5.54 -32.34
N GLN A 224 31.13 -4.90 -31.71
CA GLN A 224 31.15 -4.75 -30.25
C GLN A 224 30.21 -3.62 -29.84
N VAL A 225 29.25 -3.93 -28.97
CA VAL A 225 28.29 -2.96 -28.44
C VAL A 225 28.56 -2.75 -26.95
N ARG A 226 28.71 -1.50 -26.53
CA ARG A 226 28.74 -1.10 -25.11
C ARG A 226 27.48 -0.30 -24.80
N ILE A 227 26.79 -0.68 -23.74
CA ILE A 227 25.62 0.04 -23.22
C ILE A 227 26.03 0.66 -21.89
N GLU A 228 25.79 1.96 -21.75
CA GLU A 228 26.03 2.70 -20.52
C GLU A 228 24.72 3.31 -20.04
N HIS A 229 24.38 3.07 -18.77
CA HIS A 229 23.19 3.63 -18.16
C HIS A 229 23.50 5.06 -17.67
N VAL A 230 22.97 6.06 -18.37
CA VAL A 230 23.29 7.47 -18.10
C VAL A 230 22.32 8.16 -17.14
N ARG A 231 21.06 7.70 -17.05
CA ARG A 231 20.05 8.23 -16.12
C ARG A 231 18.87 7.27 -15.94
N ASN A 232 18.18 7.36 -14.80
CA ASN A 232 16.94 6.62 -14.56
C ASN A 232 15.78 7.21 -15.39
N GLY A 233 14.88 6.33 -15.85
CA GLY A 233 13.63 6.73 -16.51
C GLY A 233 12.49 7.07 -15.54
N PHE A 234 12.76 7.06 -14.24
CA PHE A 234 11.81 7.40 -13.18
C PHE A 234 12.53 8.23 -12.11
N PRO A 235 11.80 9.10 -11.38
CA PRO A 235 12.40 9.92 -10.34
C PRO A 235 12.90 9.03 -9.18
N LEU A 236 14.17 9.20 -8.83
CA LEU A 236 14.75 8.65 -7.61
C LEU A 236 15.19 9.81 -6.73
N GLY A 237 14.62 9.89 -5.53
CA GLY A 237 14.77 11.04 -4.65
C GLY A 237 14.92 10.65 -3.19
N SER A 238 15.21 11.66 -2.37
CA SER A 238 15.28 11.55 -0.91
C SER A 238 14.68 12.79 -0.26
N ALA A 239 14.26 12.68 1.00
CA ALA A 239 13.84 13.84 1.78
C ALA A 239 15.07 14.73 2.07
N MET A 240 14.88 16.03 2.05
CA MET A 240 15.91 17.04 2.28
C MET A 240 15.54 17.89 3.47
N SER A 241 16.44 17.97 4.44
CA SER A 241 16.28 18.76 5.65
C SER A 241 16.92 20.15 5.51
N GLY A 242 16.55 21.09 6.37
CA GLY A 242 17.07 22.46 6.38
C GLY A 242 18.60 22.59 6.52
N GLU A 243 19.28 21.56 7.05
CA GLU A 243 20.74 21.47 7.16
C GLU A 243 21.44 21.61 5.79
N ILE A 244 20.73 21.34 4.70
CA ILE A 244 21.24 21.53 3.33
C ILE A 244 21.74 22.96 3.08
N LEU A 245 21.21 23.95 3.80
CA LEU A 245 21.59 25.36 3.62
C LEU A 245 22.97 25.69 4.19
N SER A 246 23.45 24.92 5.17
CA SER A 246 24.67 25.26 5.93
C SER A 246 25.75 24.18 5.90
N ASN A 247 25.44 22.96 5.45
CA ASN A 247 26.37 21.83 5.47
C ASN A 247 26.88 21.47 4.06
N PRO A 248 28.12 21.86 3.68
CA PRO A 248 28.67 21.57 2.35
C PRO A 248 28.88 20.08 2.07
N ALA A 249 29.11 19.27 3.10
CA ALA A 249 29.23 17.82 2.93
C ALA A 249 27.87 17.21 2.55
N TYR A 250 26.81 17.65 3.21
CA TYR A 250 25.44 17.24 2.87
C TYR A 250 25.04 17.71 1.47
N GLN A 251 25.35 18.96 1.10
CA GLN A 251 25.11 19.48 -0.25
C GLN A 251 25.76 18.61 -1.32
N ARG A 252 27.05 18.31 -1.20
CA ARG A 252 27.77 17.45 -2.15
C ARG A 252 27.21 16.03 -2.20
N TRP A 253 26.88 15.47 -1.04
CA TRP A 253 26.34 14.12 -0.97
C TRP A 253 24.98 14.01 -1.64
N PHE A 254 24.11 15.00 -1.43
CA PHE A 254 22.74 15.02 -1.93
C PHE A 254 22.69 15.27 -3.43
N THR A 255 23.38 16.31 -3.90
CA THR A 255 23.34 16.73 -5.31
C THR A 255 24.01 15.73 -6.25
N SER A 256 24.90 14.88 -5.73
CA SER A 256 25.50 13.79 -6.53
C SER A 256 24.60 12.55 -6.67
N ARG A 257 23.43 12.49 -6.02
CA ARG A 257 22.60 11.28 -5.92
C ARG A 257 21.18 11.46 -6.41
N PHE A 258 20.57 12.61 -6.12
CA PHE A 258 19.13 12.79 -6.28
C PHE A 258 18.81 13.92 -7.23
N THR A 259 17.82 13.68 -8.09
CA THR A 259 17.27 14.67 -9.01
C THR A 259 15.86 15.12 -8.60
N VAL A 260 15.30 14.51 -7.56
CA VAL A 260 13.99 14.86 -6.98
C VAL A 260 14.09 14.82 -5.45
N THR A 261 13.38 15.71 -4.76
CA THR A 261 13.33 15.76 -3.31
C THR A 261 11.96 16.16 -2.77
N THR A 262 11.76 15.99 -1.48
CA THR A 262 10.70 16.60 -0.68
C THR A 262 11.36 17.23 0.54
N PHE A 263 10.88 18.38 1.01
CA PHE A 263 11.40 18.93 2.27
C PHE A 263 10.79 18.17 3.45
N GLU A 264 11.59 17.90 4.48
CA GLU A 264 11.16 17.07 5.60
C GLU A 264 10.05 17.75 6.40
N ASN A 265 10.24 19.03 6.73
CA ASN A 265 9.34 19.77 7.61
C ASN A 265 9.12 21.22 7.18
N GLU A 266 10.01 21.77 6.37
CA GLU A 266 10.15 23.21 6.15
C GLU A 266 8.97 23.82 5.38
N MET A 267 8.16 22.99 4.72
CA MET A 267 6.93 23.40 4.03
C MET A 267 5.64 23.13 4.81
N LYS A 268 5.69 22.40 5.93
CA LYS A 268 4.51 22.05 6.73
C LYS A 268 3.94 23.28 7.46
N TRP A 269 2.67 23.22 7.84
CA TRP A 269 1.95 24.38 8.38
C TRP A 269 2.55 24.93 9.66
N TYR A 270 2.90 24.05 10.60
CA TYR A 270 3.54 24.45 11.84
C TYR A 270 4.91 25.11 11.65
N SER A 271 5.62 24.81 10.55
CA SER A 271 6.90 25.43 10.24
C SER A 271 6.72 26.82 9.65
N THR A 272 5.72 26.98 8.78
CA THR A 272 5.51 28.17 7.94
C THR A 272 4.58 29.21 8.56
N GLU A 273 3.79 28.87 9.57
CA GLU A 273 2.89 29.81 10.26
C GLU A 273 2.84 29.49 11.77
N ARG A 274 3.97 29.69 12.47
CA ARG A 274 4.08 29.43 13.92
C ARG A 274 3.14 30.28 14.76
N VAL A 275 2.87 31.51 14.30
CA VAL A 275 1.94 32.46 14.91
C VAL A 275 0.86 32.77 13.90
N GLN A 276 -0.41 32.70 14.31
CA GLN A 276 -1.55 32.90 13.41
C GLN A 276 -1.43 34.22 12.63
N GLY A 277 -1.54 34.14 11.32
CA GLY A 277 -1.44 35.26 10.40
C GLY A 277 -0.01 35.77 10.14
N ARG A 278 1.03 35.15 10.73
CA ARG A 278 2.44 35.50 10.51
C ARG A 278 3.16 34.34 9.83
N GLU A 279 3.18 34.39 8.52
CA GLU A 279 3.84 33.42 7.66
C GLU A 279 5.35 33.70 7.55
N ASP A 280 6.15 32.64 7.59
CA ASP A 280 7.60 32.68 7.35
C ASP A 280 8.02 31.53 6.43
N TYR A 281 8.42 31.91 5.22
CA TYR A 281 8.89 30.99 4.18
C TYR A 281 10.38 31.16 3.88
N SER A 282 11.12 31.89 4.71
CA SER A 282 12.55 32.17 4.47
C SER A 282 13.39 30.90 4.27
N VAL A 283 13.18 29.89 5.12
CA VAL A 283 13.88 28.59 5.04
C VAL A 283 13.49 27.80 3.80
N PRO A 284 12.20 27.44 3.55
CA PRO A 284 11.83 26.71 2.35
C PRO A 284 12.17 27.46 1.06
N ASP A 285 12.10 28.80 1.03
CA ASP A 285 12.52 29.59 -0.15
C ASP A 285 14.03 29.51 -0.41
N ALA A 286 14.85 29.47 0.65
CA ALA A 286 16.29 29.24 0.51
C ALA A 286 16.57 27.82 -0.01
N MET A 287 15.87 26.80 0.50
CA MET A 287 16.02 25.42 0.05
C MET A 287 15.54 25.22 -1.39
N MET A 288 14.44 25.87 -1.78
CA MET A 288 13.96 25.88 -3.17
C MET A 288 14.99 26.47 -4.12
N ARG A 289 15.66 27.57 -3.73
CA ARG A 289 16.76 28.14 -4.52
C ARG A 289 17.93 27.19 -4.66
N PHE A 290 18.32 26.50 -3.58
CA PHE A 290 19.37 25.48 -3.61
C PHE A 290 19.00 24.30 -4.53
N ALA A 291 17.78 23.77 -4.42
CA ALA A 291 17.32 22.68 -5.25
C ALA A 291 17.30 23.08 -6.74
N LYS A 292 16.75 24.27 -7.03
CA LYS A 292 16.71 24.84 -8.38
C LYS A 292 18.10 25.02 -8.98
N SER A 293 19.08 25.51 -8.21
CA SER A 293 20.45 25.71 -8.71
C SER A 293 21.17 24.40 -9.06
N HIS A 294 20.70 23.26 -8.55
CA HIS A 294 21.26 21.93 -8.81
C HIS A 294 20.37 21.08 -9.72
N GLY A 295 19.32 21.65 -10.32
CA GLY A 295 18.39 20.90 -11.19
C GLY A 295 17.61 19.83 -10.45
N ILE A 296 17.38 20.00 -9.14
CA ILE A 296 16.60 19.08 -8.30
C ILE A 296 15.15 19.55 -8.27
N SER A 297 14.23 18.70 -8.73
CA SER A 297 12.79 18.96 -8.63
C SER A 297 12.29 18.74 -7.20
N VAL A 298 11.35 19.57 -6.74
CA VAL A 298 10.82 19.50 -5.37
C VAL A 298 9.35 19.10 -5.39
N ARG A 299 8.98 18.08 -4.62
CA ARG A 299 7.60 17.75 -4.29
C ARG A 299 7.21 18.54 -3.03
N GLY A 300 6.15 19.34 -3.12
CA GLY A 300 5.60 20.05 -1.97
C GLY A 300 5.01 19.08 -0.95
N HIS A 301 5.41 19.19 0.31
CA HIS A 301 4.93 18.34 1.39
C HIS A 301 4.87 19.14 2.71
N ASN A 302 3.69 19.49 3.22
CA ASN A 302 2.35 19.35 2.65
C ASN A 302 1.54 20.64 2.90
N VAL A 303 0.40 20.77 2.21
CA VAL A 303 -0.51 21.91 2.42
C VAL A 303 -1.26 21.71 3.73
N PHE A 304 -1.88 20.54 3.92
CA PHE A 304 -2.47 20.11 5.17
C PHE A 304 -1.99 18.71 5.55
N TRP A 305 -2.02 18.50 6.86
CA TRP A 305 -1.90 17.23 7.51
C TRP A 305 -3.02 17.21 8.56
N ASP A 306 -3.68 16.10 8.79
CA ASP A 306 -4.74 15.96 9.80
C ASP A 306 -4.21 15.51 11.16
N ASP A 307 -2.92 15.16 11.28
CA ASP A 307 -2.29 14.82 12.56
C ASP A 307 -2.42 15.99 13.56
N PRO A 308 -3.14 15.80 14.68
CA PRO A 308 -3.31 16.83 15.70
C PRO A 308 -1.99 17.28 16.35
N ASN A 309 -0.96 16.44 16.34
CA ASN A 309 0.35 16.76 16.90
C ASN A 309 1.20 17.61 15.95
N SER A 310 0.86 17.58 14.66
CA SER A 310 1.57 18.29 13.59
C SER A 310 0.77 19.48 13.06
N GLN A 311 -0.07 20.10 13.91
CA GLN A 311 -0.73 21.37 13.62
C GLN A 311 -0.06 22.54 14.35
N PRO A 312 -0.13 23.77 13.80
CA PRO A 312 0.21 24.96 14.58
C PRO A 312 -0.58 25.01 15.89
N ALA A 313 0.07 25.39 17.00
CA ALA A 313 -0.55 25.38 18.32
C ALA A 313 -1.82 26.24 18.39
N TRP A 314 -1.87 27.36 17.65
CA TRP A 314 -3.03 28.25 17.58
C TRP A 314 -4.22 27.63 16.83
N ALA A 315 -3.98 26.72 15.88
CA ALA A 315 -5.05 26.12 15.08
C ALA A 315 -5.96 25.22 15.93
N LYS A 316 -5.41 24.62 17.00
CA LYS A 316 -6.12 23.74 17.95
C LYS A 316 -7.24 24.45 18.72
N TRP A 317 -7.17 25.78 18.81
CA TRP A 317 -8.11 26.60 19.57
C TRP A 317 -9.16 27.29 18.70
N LEU A 318 -9.17 27.01 17.39
CA LEU A 318 -10.13 27.58 16.46
C LEU A 318 -11.45 26.81 16.48
N SER A 319 -12.57 27.52 16.40
CA SER A 319 -13.86 26.90 16.08
C SER A 319 -13.83 26.32 14.66
N GLY A 320 -14.77 25.42 14.33
CA GLY A 320 -14.85 24.81 13.00
C GLY A 320 -14.86 25.82 11.86
N ASP A 321 -15.59 26.94 12.00
CA ASP A 321 -15.63 27.98 10.97
C ASP A 321 -14.37 28.85 10.92
N GLN A 322 -13.73 29.08 12.07
CA GLN A 322 -12.44 29.77 12.11
C GLN A 322 -11.35 28.91 11.46
N LEU A 323 -11.37 27.60 11.71
CA LEU A 323 -10.46 26.64 11.10
C LEU A 323 -10.66 26.57 9.59
N LYS A 324 -11.92 26.45 9.12
CA LYS A 324 -12.25 26.49 7.67
C LYS A 324 -11.73 27.75 6.98
N ARG A 325 -11.81 28.92 7.62
CA ARG A 325 -11.27 30.17 7.06
C ARG A 325 -9.75 30.17 7.03
N ALA A 326 -9.10 29.67 8.08
CA ALA A 326 -7.64 29.58 8.16
C ALA A 326 -7.09 28.62 7.10
N THR A 327 -7.73 27.46 6.91
CA THR A 327 -7.35 26.50 5.87
C THR A 327 -7.59 27.08 4.46
N ALA A 328 -8.74 27.72 4.20
CA ALA A 328 -8.99 28.38 2.92
C ALA A 328 -7.93 29.44 2.58
N LYS A 329 -7.54 30.28 3.55
CA LYS A 329 -6.49 31.28 3.35
C LYS A 329 -5.14 30.63 2.99
N ARG A 330 -4.77 29.56 3.70
CA ARG A 330 -3.53 28.83 3.43
C ARG A 330 -3.53 28.21 2.03
N ILE A 331 -4.65 27.66 1.58
CA ILE A 331 -4.81 27.16 0.21
C ILE A 331 -4.49 28.28 -0.79
N SER A 332 -5.21 29.41 -0.70
CA SER A 332 -5.03 30.54 -1.61
C SER A 332 -3.62 31.13 -1.59
N PHE A 333 -2.92 31.07 -0.45
CA PHE A 333 -1.51 31.46 -0.39
C PHE A 333 -0.62 30.58 -1.28
N TYR A 334 -0.73 29.25 -1.18
CA TYR A 334 0.05 28.34 -2.02
C TYR A 334 -0.30 28.48 -3.50
N GLU A 335 -1.56 28.74 -3.83
CA GLU A 335 -2.01 29.03 -5.20
C GLU A 335 -1.26 30.23 -5.79
N ASN A 336 -1.19 31.33 -5.04
CA ASN A 336 -0.46 32.51 -5.48
C ASN A 336 1.06 32.27 -5.64
N LYS A 337 1.66 31.46 -4.77
CA LYS A 337 3.10 31.17 -4.82
C LYS A 337 3.49 30.19 -5.92
N LEU A 338 2.61 29.23 -6.23
CA LEU A 338 2.84 28.20 -7.25
C LEU A 338 2.30 28.59 -8.63
N GLY A 339 1.54 29.69 -8.73
CA GLY A 339 1.00 30.27 -9.96
C GLY A 339 -0.53 30.16 -10.02
N SER A 340 -1.20 31.23 -10.50
CA SER A 340 -2.67 31.40 -10.48
C SER A 340 -3.48 30.46 -11.39
N GLU A 341 -2.86 29.45 -12.00
CA GLU A 341 -3.58 28.30 -12.59
C GLU A 341 -3.90 27.22 -11.53
N ALA A 342 -3.44 27.42 -10.30
CA ALA A 342 -3.69 26.56 -9.16
C ALA A 342 -5.00 26.93 -8.46
N GLU A 343 -6.01 26.07 -8.57
CA GLU A 343 -6.98 25.82 -7.50
C GLU A 343 -6.56 24.49 -6.85
N ALA A 344 -5.80 24.59 -5.76
CA ALA A 344 -4.57 23.79 -5.52
C ALA A 344 -4.73 22.30 -5.15
N SER A 345 -5.87 21.67 -5.35
CA SER A 345 -5.94 20.20 -5.33
C SER A 345 -6.84 19.74 -6.45
N ALA A 346 -8.14 20.05 -6.39
CA ALA A 346 -9.09 19.64 -7.41
C ALA A 346 -8.80 20.18 -8.82
N ALA A 347 -8.22 21.39 -8.95
CA ALA A 347 -7.81 21.89 -10.26
C ALA A 347 -6.45 21.33 -10.71
N PHE A 348 -5.56 20.92 -9.80
CA PHE A 348 -4.34 20.20 -10.20
C PHE A 348 -4.65 18.82 -10.78
N TYR A 349 -5.55 18.04 -10.15
CA TYR A 349 -6.00 16.76 -10.72
C TYR A 349 -6.72 16.94 -12.05
N ARG A 350 -7.57 17.98 -12.20
CA ARG A 350 -8.31 18.23 -13.45
C ARG A 350 -7.45 18.79 -14.58
N LYS A 351 -6.62 19.80 -14.32
CA LYS A 351 -5.78 20.45 -15.34
C LYS A 351 -4.66 19.53 -15.84
N ALA A 352 -4.04 18.75 -14.95
CA ALA A 352 -3.06 17.75 -15.34
C ALA A 352 -3.69 16.67 -16.25
N HIS A 353 -4.90 16.21 -15.91
CA HIS A 353 -5.65 15.27 -16.75
C HIS A 353 -6.09 15.88 -18.10
N GLU A 354 -6.42 17.17 -18.14
CA GLU A 354 -6.79 17.88 -19.38
C GLU A 354 -5.59 18.20 -20.30
N MET A 355 -4.42 18.50 -19.73
CA MET A 355 -3.19 18.82 -20.46
C MET A 355 -2.41 17.58 -20.91
N ASP A 356 -2.44 16.53 -20.09
CA ASP A 356 -1.80 15.26 -20.34
C ASP A 356 -2.67 14.16 -19.71
N ASN A 357 -3.59 13.63 -20.49
CA ASN A 357 -4.55 12.62 -20.02
C ASN A 357 -3.90 11.29 -19.60
N VAL A 358 -2.55 11.16 -19.70
CA VAL A 358 -1.77 10.04 -19.19
C VAL A 358 -0.87 10.40 -17.99
N ALA A 359 -0.92 11.62 -17.46
CA ALA A 359 -0.17 12.02 -16.26
C ALA A 359 -0.75 11.37 -14.98
N ASN A 360 0.12 10.71 -14.21
CA ASN A 360 -0.26 10.05 -12.95
C ASN A 360 -0.30 11.05 -11.79
N MET A 361 -1.46 11.15 -11.15
CA MET A 361 -1.68 11.98 -9.97
C MET A 361 -1.50 11.17 -8.67
N PHE A 362 -1.03 11.80 -7.59
CA PHE A 362 -0.67 11.10 -6.34
C PHE A 362 -1.32 11.73 -5.10
N MET A 363 -2.17 10.98 -4.40
CA MET A 363 -2.49 11.23 -2.99
C MET A 363 -1.33 10.67 -2.16
N ASN A 364 -0.70 11.50 -1.32
CA ASN A 364 0.37 11.06 -0.44
C ASN A 364 -0.16 10.86 0.97
N ASP A 365 -0.15 9.62 1.40
CA ASP A 365 -0.61 9.22 2.71
C ASP A 365 0.33 8.13 3.24
N TYR A 366 0.56 8.13 4.54
CA TYR A 366 1.29 7.05 5.21
C TYR A 366 0.24 6.04 5.71
N ASN A 367 0.65 4.83 6.04
CA ASN A 367 -0.28 3.81 6.54
C ASN A 367 -1.32 3.33 5.50
N THR A 368 -1.16 3.70 4.22
CA THR A 368 -1.96 3.16 3.11
C THR A 368 -1.44 1.83 2.56
N LEU A 369 -0.21 1.48 2.95
CA LEU A 369 0.39 0.16 2.75
C LEU A 369 0.22 -0.66 4.03
N GLU A 370 -0.02 -1.95 3.85
CA GLU A 370 -0.41 -2.93 4.86
C GLU A 370 0.71 -3.14 5.90
N GLN A 371 0.83 -2.25 6.87
CA GLN A 371 1.70 -2.47 8.02
C GLN A 371 0.90 -3.10 9.16
N PRO A 372 1.31 -4.29 9.64
CA PRO A 372 0.63 -4.90 10.77
C PRO A 372 0.70 -4.03 12.03
N GLY A 373 -0.45 -3.79 12.65
CA GLY A 373 -0.56 -3.00 13.89
C GLY A 373 -0.88 -1.51 13.71
N ASP A 374 -1.04 -1.03 12.47
CA ASP A 374 -1.40 0.37 12.21
C ASP A 374 -2.92 0.58 12.09
N TYR A 375 -3.53 1.14 13.13
CA TYR A 375 -4.96 1.44 13.18
C TYR A 375 -5.37 2.61 12.28
N ASN A 376 -4.41 3.40 11.78
CA ASN A 376 -4.70 4.53 10.89
C ASN A 376 -4.78 4.09 9.41
N ALA A 377 -4.46 2.82 9.12
CA ALA A 377 -4.54 2.23 7.77
C ALA A 377 -5.98 1.92 7.30
N ILE A 378 -7.00 2.26 8.11
CA ILE A 378 -8.40 1.93 7.83
C ILE A 378 -8.96 2.94 6.80
N PRO A 379 -9.67 2.49 5.75
CA PRO A 379 -10.11 3.34 4.62
C PRO A 379 -10.96 4.58 4.97
N LYS A 380 -11.50 4.67 6.18
CA LYS A 380 -12.27 5.84 6.66
C LYS A 380 -11.40 7.01 7.08
N GLN A 381 -10.12 6.75 7.40
CA GLN A 381 -9.13 7.75 7.80
C GLN A 381 -8.28 8.25 6.63
N VAL A 382 -8.28 7.52 5.51
CA VAL A 382 -7.68 7.94 4.23
C VAL A 382 -8.70 8.81 3.48
N PRO A 383 -8.44 10.10 3.23
CA PRO A 383 -9.34 10.95 2.47
C PRO A 383 -9.52 10.39 1.05
N ARG A 384 -10.77 10.15 0.63
CA ARG A 384 -11.11 9.72 -0.75
C ARG A 384 -10.86 10.81 -1.77
#